data_AF-A5U1R5-F1
#
_entry.id   AF-A5U1R5-F1
#
_cell.length_a   1.000
_cell.length_b   1.000
_cell.length_c   1.000
_cell.angle_alpha   90.00
_cell.angle_beta   90.00
_cell.angle_gamma   90.00
#
_symmetry.space_group_name_H-M   'P 1'
#
loop_
_entity.id
_entity.type
_entity.pdbx_description
1 polymer ?
#
loop_
_entity_poly.entity_id
_entity_poly.type
_entity_poly.pdbx_seq_one_letter_code
_entity_poly.pdbx_strand_id
1 'polypeptide(L)'
;MSSTVIDRARPAGHRAPHRGSGFTGTLGLLRLYLRRDRVSLPLWVLLLSVPLATVYIASVETVYPDRSARAAAAAAIMASPAQRALYGPVYNDSLGAVGIWKAGMFHTLIAVAVILTVIRHTRADEESGRAELIDSTVVGRYANLTGALLLSFGASIATGAIGALGLLATDVAPAGSVAFGVALAASGMVFTAVAAVAAQLSPSARFTRAVAFAVLGTAFALRAIGDAGSGTLSWCSPLGWSLQVRPYAGERWWVLLLSLATAAVLTVLAYRLRAGRDVGAGLIAERPGAGTAGPMLSEPFGLAWRLNRGSLLLWTVGLCLYGLVMGSVVHGIGDQLGDNTAVRDIVTRMGGTGALEQAFLALAFTMIGMVAAAFAVSLTLRLHQEETGLRAETLLAGAVSRTHWLASHLAMALAGSAVATLISGVAAGLAYGMTVGDVGGKLPTVVGTAAVQLPAVWLLSAVTVGLFGLAPRFTPVAWGVLVGFIALYLLGSLAGFPQMLLNLEPFAHIPRVGGGDFTAVPLLWLLAIDAALITLGAMAFRRRDVRC
;
A
#
# COMPACT_ATOMS: atom_id res chain seq x y z
N MET A 1 -31.81 45.22 -67.17
CA MET A 1 -31.10 44.16 -67.93
C MET A 1 -29.65 44.21 -67.48
N SER A 2 -28.99 43.24 -66.86
CA SER A 2 -29.24 41.83 -66.57
C SER A 2 -28.51 41.55 -65.24
N SER A 3 -29.17 40.95 -64.24
CA SER A 3 -28.53 40.64 -62.96
C SER A 3 -27.71 39.35 -63.11
N THR A 4 -26.39 39.48 -63.18
CA THR A 4 -25.45 38.36 -63.12
C THR A 4 -25.43 37.79 -61.70
N VAL A 5 -26.13 36.67 -61.50
CA VAL A 5 -25.99 35.83 -60.30
C VAL A 5 -24.62 35.16 -60.35
N ILE A 6 -23.72 35.56 -59.46
CA ILE A 6 -22.45 34.87 -59.24
C ILE A 6 -22.78 33.58 -58.46
N ASP A 7 -22.75 32.45 -59.17
CA ASP A 7 -22.91 31.14 -58.57
C ASP A 7 -21.67 30.83 -57.72
N ARG A 8 -21.79 30.97 -56.39
CA ARG A 8 -20.70 30.61 -55.47
C ARG A 8 -20.58 29.09 -55.47
N ALA A 9 -19.44 28.59 -55.97
CA ALA A 9 -19.06 27.20 -55.84
C ALA A 9 -19.23 26.73 -54.39
N ARG A 10 -20.13 25.78 -54.16
CA ARG A 10 -20.26 25.09 -52.86
C ARG A 10 -18.89 24.51 -52.52
N PRO A 11 -18.32 24.77 -51.33
CA PRO A 11 -17.08 24.12 -50.95
C PRO A 11 -17.32 22.61 -51.01
N ALA A 12 -16.45 21.90 -51.74
CA ALA A 12 -16.46 20.45 -51.79
C ALA A 12 -16.54 19.95 -50.35
N GLY A 13 -17.62 19.23 -50.02
CA GLY A 13 -17.80 18.66 -48.70
C GLY A 13 -16.52 17.92 -48.33
N HIS A 14 -15.86 18.37 -47.26
CA HIS A 14 -14.73 17.65 -46.68
C HIS A 14 -15.19 16.20 -46.52
N ARG A 15 -14.71 15.31 -47.39
CA ARG A 15 -14.83 13.87 -47.17
C ARG A 15 -14.12 13.62 -45.85
N ALA A 16 -14.90 13.32 -44.80
CA ALA A 16 -14.38 12.98 -43.50
C ALA A 16 -13.24 11.96 -43.69
N PRO A 17 -12.04 12.21 -43.15
CA PRO A 17 -10.92 11.29 -43.32
C PRO A 17 -11.31 9.92 -42.77
N HIS A 18 -10.79 8.87 -43.41
CA HIS A 18 -11.06 7.46 -43.15
C HIS A 18 -11.34 7.15 -41.67
N ARG A 19 -12.45 6.44 -41.42
CA ARG A 19 -12.87 5.89 -40.13
C ARG A 19 -11.78 4.98 -39.54
N GLY A 20 -10.78 5.56 -38.88
CA GLY A 20 -9.93 4.82 -37.96
C GLY A 20 -10.81 4.24 -36.85
N SER A 21 -10.61 2.97 -36.52
CA SER A 21 -11.28 2.36 -35.36
C SER A 21 -10.97 3.17 -34.10
N GLY A 22 -11.92 3.30 -33.17
CA GLY A 22 -11.68 3.90 -31.86
C GLY A 22 -10.57 3.22 -31.04
N PHE A 23 -10.07 2.06 -31.50
CA PHE A 23 -8.99 1.28 -30.92
C PHE A 23 -7.65 1.40 -31.67
N THR A 24 -7.56 2.25 -32.69
CA THR A 24 -6.32 2.47 -33.45
C THR A 24 -5.19 2.89 -32.52
N GLY A 25 -4.01 2.27 -32.64
CA GLY A 25 -2.86 2.56 -31.77
C GLY A 25 -2.77 1.77 -30.46
N THR A 26 -3.75 0.91 -30.12
CA THR A 26 -3.76 0.13 -28.86
C THR A 26 -2.49 -0.71 -28.67
N LEU A 27 -2.03 -1.42 -29.70
CA LEU A 27 -0.82 -2.25 -29.61
C LEU A 27 0.45 -1.42 -29.42
N GLY A 28 0.49 -0.23 -30.04
CA GLY A 28 1.60 0.71 -29.84
C GLY A 28 1.67 1.21 -28.40
N LEU A 29 0.52 1.56 -27.81
CA LEU A 29 0.42 1.96 -26.40
C LEU A 29 0.73 0.82 -25.45
N LEU A 30 0.22 -0.39 -25.72
CA LEU A 30 0.56 -1.58 -24.92
C LEU A 30 2.08 -1.82 -24.91
N ARG A 31 2.73 -1.72 -26.07
CA ARG A 31 4.20 -1.84 -26.18
C ARG A 31 4.92 -0.74 -25.41
N LEU A 32 4.42 0.49 -25.45
CA LEU A 32 4.95 1.61 -24.66
C LEU A 32 4.81 1.35 -23.16
N TYR A 33 3.63 0.91 -22.71
CA TYR A 33 3.39 0.61 -21.30
C TYR A 33 4.27 -0.55 -20.80
N LEU A 34 4.42 -1.62 -21.58
CA LEU A 34 5.34 -2.72 -21.27
C LEU A 34 6.80 -2.24 -21.14
N ARG A 35 7.24 -1.31 -22.00
CA ARG A 35 8.59 -0.71 -21.90
C ARG A 35 8.75 0.14 -20.65
N ARG A 36 7.73 0.95 -20.32
CA ARG A 36 7.74 1.83 -19.15
C ARG A 36 7.69 1.06 -17.84
N ASP A 37 6.97 -0.06 -17.82
CA ASP A 37 6.82 -0.93 -16.65
C ASP A 37 7.76 -2.15 -16.65
N ARG A 38 8.80 -2.18 -17.49
CA ARG A 38 9.77 -3.29 -17.60
C ARG A 38 10.44 -3.73 -16.29
N VAL A 39 10.44 -2.86 -15.28
CA VAL A 39 10.93 -3.18 -13.92
C VAL A 39 9.76 -3.41 -12.97
N SER A 40 8.85 -2.42 -12.88
CA SER A 40 7.74 -2.44 -11.92
C SER A 40 6.81 -3.63 -12.11
N LEU A 41 6.48 -3.99 -13.35
CA LEU A 41 5.50 -5.05 -13.63
C LEU A 41 6.04 -6.45 -13.39
N PRO A 42 7.21 -6.85 -13.91
CA PRO A 42 7.82 -8.12 -13.54
C PRO A 42 8.05 -8.25 -12.03
N LEU A 43 8.42 -7.17 -11.35
CA LEU A 43 8.66 -7.20 -9.91
C LEU A 43 7.42 -7.64 -9.13
N TRP A 44 6.26 -7.00 -9.32
CA TRP A 44 5.06 -7.39 -8.58
C TRP A 44 4.47 -8.71 -9.08
N VAL A 45 4.60 -9.03 -10.37
CA VAL A 45 4.18 -10.33 -10.92
C VAL A 45 4.93 -11.46 -10.22
N LEU A 46 6.26 -11.38 -10.17
CA LEU A 46 7.10 -12.40 -9.55
C LEU A 46 6.96 -12.42 -8.03
N LEU A 47 6.88 -11.25 -7.38
CA LEU A 47 6.71 -11.15 -5.94
C LEU A 47 5.41 -11.80 -5.45
N LEU A 48 4.33 -11.73 -6.25
CA LEU A 48 3.03 -12.29 -5.90
C LEU A 48 2.81 -13.71 -6.44
N SER A 49 3.76 -14.30 -7.18
CA SER A 49 3.63 -15.64 -7.75
C SER A 49 4.69 -16.62 -7.25
N VAL A 50 5.97 -16.23 -7.22
CA VAL A 50 7.10 -17.12 -6.91
C VAL A 50 7.11 -17.63 -5.46
N PRO A 51 6.84 -16.80 -4.43
CA PRO A 51 6.90 -17.25 -3.04
C PRO A 51 5.89 -18.35 -2.67
N LEU A 52 4.85 -18.56 -3.48
CA LEU A 52 3.77 -19.51 -3.19
C LEU A 52 4.31 -20.92 -2.93
N ALA A 53 5.19 -21.42 -3.81
CA ALA A 53 5.80 -22.74 -3.65
C ALA A 53 7.02 -22.68 -2.73
N THR A 54 7.96 -21.77 -3.02
CA THR A 54 9.30 -21.77 -2.42
C THR A 54 9.32 -21.30 -0.97
N VAL A 55 8.40 -20.42 -0.58
CA VAL A 55 8.33 -19.89 0.79
C VAL A 55 7.17 -20.52 1.53
N TYR A 56 5.95 -20.46 0.99
CA TYR A 56 4.76 -20.83 1.77
C TYR A 56 4.60 -22.35 1.94
N ILE A 57 4.56 -23.11 0.83
CA ILE A 57 4.46 -24.58 0.93
C ILE A 57 5.69 -25.15 1.66
N ALA A 58 6.89 -24.81 1.22
CA ALA A 58 8.13 -25.35 1.79
C ALA A 58 8.29 -25.05 3.30
N SER A 59 7.95 -23.83 3.75
CA SER A 59 8.05 -23.50 5.18
C SER A 59 7.02 -24.24 6.02
N VAL A 60 5.79 -24.40 5.53
CA VAL A 60 4.75 -25.14 6.27
C VAL A 60 5.06 -26.63 6.30
N GLU A 61 5.60 -27.20 5.24
CA GLU A 61 6.07 -28.59 5.22
C GLU A 61 7.18 -28.82 6.24
N THR A 62 8.13 -27.88 6.34
CA THR A 62 9.25 -27.96 7.30
C THR A 62 8.78 -27.77 8.75
N VAL A 63 7.87 -26.82 9.01
CA VAL A 63 7.44 -26.47 10.37
C VAL A 63 6.32 -27.39 10.89
N TYR A 64 5.46 -27.89 9.99
CA TYR A 64 4.31 -28.75 10.31
C TYR A 64 4.26 -29.99 9.38
N PRO A 65 5.23 -30.92 9.52
CA PRO A 65 5.34 -32.06 8.61
C PRO A 65 4.12 -32.99 8.70
N ASP A 66 3.66 -33.28 9.92
CA ASP A 66 2.55 -34.20 10.14
C ASP A 66 1.18 -33.54 9.96
N ARG A 67 0.19 -34.34 9.53
CA ARG A 67 -1.18 -33.87 9.36
C ARG A 67 -1.81 -33.42 10.68
N SER A 68 -1.51 -34.10 11.78
CA SER A 68 -1.99 -33.71 13.12
C SER A 68 -1.49 -32.33 13.53
N ALA A 69 -0.22 -32.01 13.26
CA ALA A 69 0.36 -30.70 13.52
C ALA A 69 -0.31 -29.60 12.67
N ARG A 70 -0.57 -29.88 11.39
CA ARG A 70 -1.32 -28.98 10.50
C ARG A 70 -2.77 -28.77 10.95
N ALA A 71 -3.44 -29.82 11.42
CA ALA A 71 -4.79 -29.71 11.97
C ALA A 71 -4.82 -28.87 13.25
N ALA A 72 -3.85 -29.05 14.14
CA ALA A 72 -3.71 -28.22 15.34
C ALA A 72 -3.44 -26.75 15.00
N ALA A 73 -2.56 -26.48 14.03
CA ALA A 73 -2.30 -25.13 13.53
C ALA A 73 -3.56 -24.50 12.91
N ALA A 74 -4.30 -25.24 12.06
CA ALA A 74 -5.55 -24.77 11.48
C ALA A 74 -6.60 -24.46 12.56
N ALA A 75 -6.71 -25.29 13.60
CA ALA A 75 -7.62 -25.05 14.72
C ALA A 75 -7.24 -23.80 15.51
N ALA A 76 -5.95 -23.59 15.80
CA ALA A 76 -5.45 -22.39 16.48
C ALA A 76 -5.72 -21.12 15.66
N ILE A 77 -5.51 -21.18 14.34
CA ILE A 77 -5.82 -20.08 13.42
C ILE A 77 -7.32 -19.76 13.44
N MET A 78 -8.17 -20.79 13.34
CA MET A 78 -9.62 -20.63 13.32
C MET A 78 -10.16 -20.12 14.67
N ALA A 79 -9.50 -20.44 15.78
CA ALA A 79 -9.84 -19.91 17.10
C ALA A 79 -9.57 -18.40 17.23
N SER A 80 -8.67 -17.84 16.41
CA SER A 80 -8.33 -16.40 16.44
C SER A 80 -9.18 -15.58 15.46
N PRO A 81 -10.12 -14.73 15.94
CA PRO A 81 -10.90 -13.85 15.06
C PRO A 81 -10.02 -12.88 14.27
N ALA A 82 -8.91 -12.42 14.86
CA ALA A 82 -7.97 -11.52 14.22
C ALA A 82 -7.26 -12.19 13.02
N GLN A 83 -6.85 -13.45 13.16
CA GLN A 83 -6.22 -14.18 12.06
C GLN A 83 -7.22 -14.50 10.95
N ARG A 84 -8.46 -14.89 11.30
CA ARG A 84 -9.55 -15.05 10.33
C ARG A 84 -9.87 -13.75 9.59
N ALA A 85 -9.96 -12.64 10.31
CA ALA A 85 -10.18 -11.33 9.71
C ALA A 85 -9.05 -10.95 8.73
N LEU A 86 -7.79 -11.20 9.09
CA LEU A 86 -6.64 -10.75 8.31
C LEU A 86 -6.38 -11.62 7.07
N TYR A 87 -6.40 -12.94 7.21
CA TYR A 87 -6.00 -13.89 6.15
C TYR A 87 -7.14 -14.75 5.61
N GLY A 88 -8.26 -14.80 6.32
CA GLY A 88 -9.40 -15.67 5.99
C GLY A 88 -9.40 -16.97 6.77
N PRO A 89 -10.48 -17.78 6.64
CA PRO A 89 -10.56 -19.08 7.28
C PRO A 89 -9.72 -20.14 6.57
N VAL A 90 -9.24 -21.12 7.34
CA VAL A 90 -8.59 -22.34 6.82
C VAL A 90 -9.67 -23.39 6.61
N TYR A 91 -9.86 -23.84 5.37
CA TYR A 91 -10.95 -24.76 5.02
C TYR A 91 -10.57 -26.24 5.06
N ASN A 92 -9.28 -26.58 5.15
CA ASN A 92 -8.78 -27.95 5.19
C ASN A 92 -7.40 -28.00 5.88
N ASP A 93 -7.03 -29.17 6.41
CA ASP A 93 -5.76 -29.45 7.09
C ASP A 93 -4.66 -30.00 6.16
N SER A 94 -4.91 -30.03 4.85
CA SER A 94 -3.94 -30.44 3.84
C SER A 94 -2.75 -29.50 3.77
N LEU A 95 -1.60 -30.01 3.29
CA LEU A 95 -0.37 -29.21 3.15
C LEU A 95 -0.62 -28.00 2.27
N GLY A 96 -1.33 -28.20 1.15
CA GLY A 96 -1.74 -27.13 0.24
C GLY A 96 -2.57 -26.06 0.94
N ALA A 97 -3.65 -26.44 1.64
CA ALA A 97 -4.58 -25.50 2.26
C ALA A 97 -3.94 -24.68 3.40
N VAL A 98 -3.21 -25.33 4.31
CA VAL A 98 -2.52 -24.65 5.41
C VAL A 98 -1.33 -23.85 4.89
N GLY A 99 -0.61 -24.39 3.90
CA GLY A 99 0.53 -23.77 3.24
C GLY A 99 0.21 -22.40 2.64
N ILE A 100 -0.83 -22.33 1.80
CA ILE A 100 -1.20 -21.09 1.11
C ILE A 100 -2.04 -20.12 1.96
N TRP A 101 -2.41 -20.48 3.19
CA TRP A 101 -3.35 -19.66 3.98
C TRP A 101 -2.87 -18.21 4.14
N LYS A 102 -1.60 -18.01 4.51
CA LYS A 102 -0.99 -16.66 4.59
C LYS A 102 -0.93 -15.97 3.22
N ALA A 103 -0.76 -16.74 2.14
CA ALA A 103 -0.82 -16.23 0.78
C ALA A 103 -2.23 -15.77 0.37
N GLY A 104 -3.27 -16.02 1.18
CA GLY A 104 -4.59 -15.42 1.03
C GLY A 104 -4.54 -13.88 0.92
N MET A 105 -3.55 -13.24 1.57
CA MET A 105 -3.29 -11.80 1.46
C MET A 105 -2.94 -11.33 0.03
N PHE A 106 -2.41 -12.22 -0.81
CA PHE A 106 -1.97 -11.88 -2.17
C PHE A 106 -3.14 -11.44 -3.06
N HIS A 107 -4.36 -11.90 -2.79
CA HIS A 107 -5.58 -11.42 -3.45
C HIS A 107 -5.81 -9.92 -3.25
N THR A 108 -5.43 -9.38 -2.08
CA THR A 108 -5.49 -7.94 -1.78
C THR A 108 -4.29 -7.21 -2.38
N LEU A 109 -3.09 -7.79 -2.29
CA LEU A 109 -1.87 -7.16 -2.79
C LEU A 109 -1.87 -7.02 -4.32
N ILE A 110 -2.39 -8.01 -5.05
CA ILE A 110 -2.53 -7.92 -6.51
C ILE A 110 -3.51 -6.80 -6.88
N ALA A 111 -4.58 -6.59 -6.10
CA ALA A 111 -5.52 -5.51 -6.30
C ALA A 111 -4.84 -4.13 -6.15
N VAL A 112 -3.99 -3.96 -5.14
CA VAL A 112 -3.17 -2.74 -4.97
C VAL A 112 -2.29 -2.52 -6.20
N ALA A 113 -1.57 -3.55 -6.65
CA ALA A 113 -0.66 -3.46 -7.78
C ALA A 113 -1.38 -3.02 -9.07
N VAL A 114 -2.49 -3.68 -9.43
CA VAL A 114 -3.23 -3.36 -10.65
C VAL A 114 -3.93 -2.00 -10.58
N ILE A 115 -4.43 -1.58 -9.40
CA ILE A 115 -5.00 -0.23 -9.22
C ILE A 115 -3.95 0.82 -9.54
N LEU A 116 -2.75 0.68 -9.00
CA LEU A 116 -1.66 1.62 -9.25
C LEU A 116 -1.20 1.60 -10.71
N THR A 117 -1.13 0.43 -11.36
CA THR A 117 -0.76 0.29 -12.77
C THR A 117 -1.80 0.92 -13.70
N VAL A 118 -3.09 0.62 -13.53
CA VAL A 118 -4.15 1.19 -14.38
C VAL A 118 -4.17 2.71 -14.26
N ILE A 119 -4.11 3.26 -13.04
CA ILE A 119 -4.16 4.71 -12.83
C ILE A 119 -2.90 5.40 -13.37
N ARG A 120 -1.73 4.76 -13.28
CA ARG A 120 -0.46 5.25 -13.83
C ARG A 120 -0.55 5.49 -15.33
N HIS A 121 -1.13 4.57 -16.07
CA HIS A 121 -1.20 4.64 -17.54
C HIS A 121 -2.47 5.31 -18.08
N THR A 122 -3.44 5.58 -17.20
CA THR A 122 -4.66 6.32 -17.56
C THR A 122 -4.62 7.74 -16.96
N ARG A 123 -5.20 7.95 -15.76
CA ARG A 123 -5.41 9.29 -15.22
C ARG A 123 -4.16 10.05 -14.85
N ALA A 124 -3.09 9.38 -14.43
CA ALA A 124 -1.84 10.07 -14.17
C ALA A 124 -1.19 10.59 -15.46
N ASP A 125 -1.36 9.90 -16.59
CA ASP A 125 -0.86 10.35 -17.88
C ASP A 125 -1.76 11.43 -18.50
N GLU A 126 -3.09 11.37 -18.27
CA GLU A 126 -4.02 12.45 -18.62
C GLU A 126 -3.76 13.72 -17.79
N GLU A 127 -3.63 13.63 -16.46
CA GLU A 127 -3.36 14.77 -15.56
C GLU A 127 -2.00 15.45 -15.85
N SER A 128 -1.03 14.71 -16.41
CA SER A 128 0.28 15.25 -16.78
C SER A 128 0.35 15.81 -18.21
N GLY A 129 -0.78 15.89 -18.93
CA GLY A 129 -0.86 16.40 -20.31
C GLY A 129 -0.22 15.49 -21.37
N ARG A 130 0.43 14.39 -20.97
CA ARG A 130 1.08 13.45 -21.91
C ARG A 130 0.06 12.75 -22.80
N ALA A 131 -1.10 12.42 -22.24
CA ALA A 131 -2.16 11.77 -23.01
C ALA A 131 -2.69 12.68 -24.12
N GLU A 132 -2.74 14.01 -23.93
CA GLU A 132 -3.22 14.95 -24.95
C GLU A 132 -2.28 15.00 -26.17
N LEU A 133 -0.96 14.97 -25.92
CA LEU A 133 0.04 14.88 -26.99
C LEU A 133 -0.12 13.60 -27.80
N ILE A 134 -0.40 12.46 -27.14
CA ILE A 134 -0.62 11.18 -27.81
C ILE A 134 -1.96 11.16 -28.55
N ASP A 135 -3.03 11.66 -27.93
CA ASP A 135 -4.38 11.70 -28.49
C ASP A 135 -4.48 12.69 -29.68
N SER A 136 -3.54 13.64 -29.81
CA SER A 136 -3.40 14.48 -31.02
C SER A 136 -2.82 13.75 -32.24
N THR A 137 -2.32 12.52 -32.07
CA THR A 137 -1.82 11.67 -33.15
C THR A 137 -2.90 10.71 -33.65
N VAL A 138 -2.55 9.69 -34.46
CA VAL A 138 -3.50 8.72 -35.05
C VAL A 138 -3.99 7.67 -34.03
N VAL A 139 -4.14 8.05 -32.76
CA VAL A 139 -4.54 7.17 -31.66
C VAL A 139 -6.04 7.31 -31.42
N GLY A 140 -6.75 6.19 -31.36
CA GLY A 140 -8.18 6.15 -31.13
C GLY A 140 -8.56 6.41 -29.68
N ARG A 141 -9.75 6.98 -29.46
CA ARG A 141 -10.31 7.36 -28.14
C ARG A 141 -10.26 6.27 -27.06
N TYR A 142 -10.35 5.00 -27.45
CA TYR A 142 -10.36 3.84 -26.56
C TYR A 142 -9.00 3.18 -26.40
N ALA A 143 -8.00 3.57 -27.20
CA ALA A 143 -6.72 2.87 -27.27
C ALA A 143 -5.94 2.92 -25.95
N ASN A 144 -5.90 4.07 -25.28
CA ASN A 144 -5.23 4.24 -23.99
C ASN A 144 -5.85 3.32 -22.91
N LEU A 145 -7.17 3.43 -22.69
CA LEU A 145 -7.88 2.57 -21.72
C LEU A 145 -7.69 1.08 -22.04
N THR A 146 -7.79 0.71 -23.31
CA THR A 146 -7.63 -0.69 -23.75
C THR A 146 -6.20 -1.19 -23.52
N GLY A 147 -5.18 -0.37 -23.81
CA GLY A 147 -3.79 -0.72 -23.56
C GLY A 147 -3.51 -0.94 -22.07
N ALA A 148 -4.05 -0.09 -21.19
CA ALA A 148 -3.90 -0.22 -19.75
C ALA A 148 -4.64 -1.47 -19.19
N LEU A 149 -5.84 -1.77 -19.71
CA LEU A 149 -6.59 -2.98 -19.38
C LEU A 149 -5.87 -4.26 -19.84
N LEU A 150 -5.38 -4.30 -21.10
CA LEU A 150 -4.63 -5.43 -21.62
C LEU A 150 -3.37 -5.70 -20.80
N LEU A 151 -2.63 -4.64 -20.43
CA LEU A 151 -1.45 -4.76 -19.58
C LEU A 151 -1.80 -5.37 -18.22
N SER A 152 -2.83 -4.84 -17.55
CA SER A 152 -3.15 -5.20 -16.17
C SER A 152 -3.86 -6.56 -16.07
N PHE A 153 -4.77 -6.88 -17.00
CA PHE A 153 -5.36 -8.21 -17.12
C PHE A 153 -4.32 -9.26 -17.49
N GLY A 154 -3.48 -8.98 -18.50
CA GLY A 154 -2.42 -9.89 -18.91
C GLY A 154 -1.44 -10.18 -17.76
N ALA A 155 -1.04 -9.14 -17.02
CA ALA A 155 -0.17 -9.32 -15.86
C ALA A 155 -0.86 -10.07 -14.71
N SER A 156 -2.15 -9.84 -14.46
CA SER A 156 -2.92 -10.59 -13.44
C SER A 156 -3.00 -12.09 -13.78
N ILE A 157 -3.27 -12.40 -15.05
CA ILE A 157 -3.28 -13.78 -15.57
C ILE A 157 -1.89 -14.40 -15.46
N ALA A 158 -0.84 -13.67 -15.83
CA ALA A 158 0.54 -14.14 -15.70
C ALA A 158 0.91 -14.45 -14.25
N THR A 159 0.56 -13.58 -13.29
CA THR A 159 0.78 -13.83 -11.85
C THR A 159 0.09 -15.11 -11.39
N GLY A 160 -1.18 -15.28 -11.74
CA GLY A 160 -1.95 -16.48 -11.42
C GLY A 160 -1.37 -17.75 -12.06
N ALA A 161 -0.99 -17.67 -13.33
CA ALA A 161 -0.43 -18.80 -14.08
C ALA A 161 0.96 -19.22 -13.54
N ILE A 162 1.87 -18.28 -13.32
CA ILE A 162 3.19 -18.55 -12.72
C ILE A 162 3.02 -19.13 -11.31
N GLY A 163 2.08 -18.59 -10.53
CA GLY A 163 1.78 -19.08 -9.19
C GLY A 163 1.25 -20.51 -9.19
N ALA A 164 0.29 -20.81 -10.08
CA ALA A 164 -0.24 -22.15 -10.26
C ALA A 164 0.85 -23.14 -10.73
N LEU A 165 1.69 -22.75 -11.70
CA LEU A 165 2.79 -23.58 -12.19
C LEU A 165 3.83 -23.85 -11.08
N GLY A 166 4.13 -22.85 -10.25
CA GLY A 166 5.00 -23.04 -9.08
C GLY A 166 4.42 -24.04 -8.08
N LEU A 167 3.12 -23.93 -7.79
CA LEU A 167 2.42 -24.86 -6.90
C LEU A 167 2.23 -26.26 -7.51
N LEU A 168 2.18 -26.39 -8.84
CA LEU A 168 2.16 -27.67 -9.53
C LEU A 168 3.51 -28.39 -9.50
N ALA A 169 4.59 -27.68 -9.18
CA ALA A 169 5.93 -28.25 -9.01
C ALA A 169 6.17 -28.81 -7.59
N THR A 170 5.18 -28.76 -6.70
CA THR A 170 5.25 -29.36 -5.35
C THR A 170 4.27 -30.53 -5.21
N ASP A 171 4.36 -31.29 -4.11
CA ASP A 171 3.56 -32.49 -3.86
C ASP A 171 2.10 -32.22 -3.42
N VAL A 172 1.56 -31.03 -3.72
CA VAL A 172 0.18 -30.64 -3.40
C VAL A 172 -0.78 -30.94 -4.57
N ALA A 173 -2.08 -31.03 -4.28
CA ALA A 173 -3.06 -31.48 -5.28
C ALA A 173 -3.20 -30.50 -6.47
N PRO A 174 -3.10 -30.96 -7.74
CA PRO A 174 -3.09 -30.07 -8.91
C PRO A 174 -4.30 -29.14 -9.06
N ALA A 175 -5.50 -29.64 -8.72
CA ALA A 175 -6.73 -28.86 -8.81
C ALA A 175 -6.69 -27.61 -7.92
N GLY A 176 -6.17 -27.75 -6.69
CA GLY A 176 -6.02 -26.63 -5.76
C GLY A 176 -4.96 -25.62 -6.23
N SER A 177 -3.87 -26.09 -6.83
CA SER A 177 -2.83 -25.23 -7.41
C SER A 177 -3.40 -24.31 -8.49
N VAL A 178 -4.18 -24.88 -9.42
CA VAL A 178 -4.86 -24.11 -10.47
C VAL A 178 -5.94 -23.21 -9.88
N ALA A 179 -6.74 -23.70 -8.93
CA ALA A 179 -7.81 -22.93 -8.31
C ALA A 179 -7.28 -21.68 -7.60
N PHE A 180 -6.17 -21.78 -6.87
CA PHE A 180 -5.53 -20.62 -6.24
C PHE A 180 -5.02 -19.62 -7.28
N GLY A 181 -4.31 -20.09 -8.31
CA GLY A 181 -3.78 -19.22 -9.36
C GLY A 181 -4.89 -18.47 -10.12
N VAL A 182 -5.98 -19.15 -10.46
CA VAL A 182 -7.13 -18.52 -11.14
C VAL A 182 -7.88 -17.57 -10.19
N ALA A 183 -8.03 -17.90 -8.91
CA ALA A 183 -8.62 -17.00 -7.92
C ALA A 183 -7.79 -15.71 -7.72
N LEU A 184 -6.46 -15.83 -7.74
CA LEU A 184 -5.53 -14.71 -7.68
C LEU A 184 -5.64 -13.81 -8.91
N ALA A 185 -5.63 -14.39 -10.11
CA ALA A 185 -5.84 -13.65 -11.36
C ALA A 185 -7.21 -12.95 -11.39
N ALA A 186 -8.27 -13.64 -10.97
CA ALA A 186 -9.63 -13.10 -10.94
C ALA A 186 -9.76 -11.89 -10.00
N SER A 187 -9.10 -11.90 -8.84
CA SER A 187 -9.03 -10.72 -7.96
C SER A 187 -8.39 -9.52 -8.67
N GLY A 188 -7.22 -9.74 -9.30
CA GLY A 188 -6.54 -8.71 -10.09
C GLY A 188 -7.43 -8.16 -11.22
N MET A 189 -8.21 -9.01 -11.88
CA MET A 189 -9.13 -8.57 -12.93
C MET A 189 -10.26 -7.68 -12.41
N VAL A 190 -10.92 -8.07 -11.30
CA VAL A 190 -12.00 -7.24 -10.73
C VAL A 190 -11.47 -5.84 -10.37
N PHE A 191 -10.33 -5.74 -9.68
CA PHE A 191 -9.79 -4.45 -9.26
C PHE A 191 -9.14 -3.65 -10.39
N THR A 192 -8.68 -4.31 -11.46
CA THR A 192 -8.33 -3.65 -12.73
C THR A 192 -9.55 -2.92 -13.29
N ALA A 193 -10.71 -3.58 -13.32
CA ALA A 193 -11.95 -2.99 -13.83
C ALA A 193 -12.49 -1.88 -12.90
N VAL A 194 -12.40 -2.05 -11.58
CA VAL A 194 -12.70 -0.99 -10.60
C VAL A 194 -11.84 0.26 -10.86
N ALA A 195 -10.53 0.09 -11.03
CA ALA A 195 -9.62 1.20 -11.31
C ALA A 195 -9.96 1.89 -12.64
N ALA A 196 -10.35 1.12 -13.66
CA ALA A 196 -10.78 1.64 -14.95
C ALA A 196 -12.05 2.48 -14.86
N VAL A 197 -13.04 2.06 -14.06
CA VAL A 197 -14.27 2.84 -13.78
C VAL A 197 -13.93 4.11 -13.01
N ALA A 198 -13.15 3.99 -11.92
CA ALA A 198 -12.73 5.14 -11.12
C ALA A 198 -11.99 6.17 -11.98
N ALA A 199 -11.17 5.69 -12.91
CA ALA A 199 -10.45 6.53 -13.86
C ALA A 199 -11.37 7.26 -14.85
N GLN A 200 -12.69 7.04 -14.88
CA GLN A 200 -13.59 7.87 -15.68
C GLN A 200 -14.30 8.96 -14.87
N LEU A 201 -14.24 8.90 -13.54
CA LEU A 201 -15.07 9.74 -12.66
C LEU A 201 -14.52 11.16 -12.49
N SER A 202 -13.20 11.34 -12.42
CA SER A 202 -12.57 12.63 -12.15
C SER A 202 -11.32 12.83 -13.01
N PRO A 203 -10.97 14.07 -13.37
CA PRO A 203 -9.67 14.37 -13.98
C PRO A 203 -8.49 14.10 -13.04
N SER A 204 -8.70 14.08 -11.72
CA SER A 204 -7.62 13.89 -10.75
C SER A 204 -7.24 12.42 -10.56
N ALA A 205 -5.96 12.10 -10.78
CA ALA A 205 -5.40 10.78 -10.45
C ALA A 205 -5.44 10.52 -8.93
N ARG A 206 -5.34 11.57 -8.10
CA ARG A 206 -5.47 11.45 -6.64
C ARG A 206 -6.88 11.00 -6.24
N PHE A 207 -7.91 11.65 -6.79
CA PHE A 207 -9.29 11.25 -6.56
C PHE A 207 -9.53 9.82 -7.04
N THR A 208 -9.03 9.49 -8.23
CA THR A 208 -9.15 8.16 -8.82
C THR A 208 -8.55 7.07 -7.90
N ARG A 209 -7.35 7.30 -7.36
CA ARG A 209 -6.72 6.39 -6.38
C ARG A 209 -7.56 6.27 -5.13
N ALA A 210 -8.04 7.39 -4.59
CA ALA A 210 -8.86 7.38 -3.37
C ALA A 210 -10.13 6.55 -3.53
N VAL A 211 -10.86 6.69 -4.65
CA VAL A 211 -12.06 5.90 -4.92
C VAL A 211 -11.72 4.42 -5.11
N ALA A 212 -10.71 4.09 -5.91
CA ALA A 212 -10.33 2.69 -6.15
C ALA A 212 -9.86 1.98 -4.85
N PHE A 213 -9.06 2.66 -4.02
CA PHE A 213 -8.63 2.14 -2.73
C PHE A 213 -9.74 2.12 -1.68
N ALA A 214 -10.71 3.05 -1.73
CA ALA A 214 -11.89 2.98 -0.88
C ALA A 214 -12.72 1.74 -1.20
N VAL A 215 -12.96 1.44 -2.49
CA VAL A 215 -13.64 0.20 -2.90
C VAL A 215 -12.87 -1.04 -2.45
N LEU A 216 -11.54 -1.06 -2.59
CA LEU A 216 -10.69 -2.15 -2.09
C LEU A 216 -10.78 -2.29 -0.56
N GLY A 217 -10.69 -1.18 0.18
CA GLY A 217 -10.78 -1.16 1.64
C GLY A 217 -12.14 -1.64 2.13
N THR A 218 -13.24 -1.21 1.49
CA THR A 218 -14.59 -1.69 1.78
C THR A 218 -14.74 -3.18 1.47
N ALA A 219 -14.23 -3.65 0.33
CA ALA A 219 -14.23 -5.08 0.00
C ALA A 219 -13.44 -5.90 1.04
N PHE A 220 -12.28 -5.39 1.47
CA PHE A 220 -11.48 -6.03 2.51
C PHE A 220 -12.20 -6.06 3.85
N ALA A 221 -12.84 -4.95 4.26
CA ALA A 221 -13.58 -4.86 5.51
C ALA A 221 -14.80 -5.81 5.53
N LEU A 222 -15.60 -5.84 4.46
CA LEU A 222 -16.73 -6.77 4.33
C LEU A 222 -16.27 -8.21 4.43
N ARG A 223 -15.16 -8.56 3.75
CA ARG A 223 -14.53 -9.88 3.85
C ARG A 223 -14.05 -10.17 5.26
N ALA A 224 -13.29 -9.27 5.88
CA ALA A 224 -12.70 -9.47 7.20
C ALA A 224 -13.77 -9.65 8.28
N ILE A 225 -14.82 -8.83 8.26
CA ILE A 225 -15.98 -8.94 9.18
C ILE A 225 -16.74 -10.24 8.91
N GLY A 226 -16.95 -10.60 7.64
CA GLY A 226 -17.60 -11.85 7.27
C GLY A 226 -16.83 -13.07 7.75
N ASP A 227 -15.52 -13.12 7.55
CA ASP A 227 -14.64 -14.24 7.92
C ASP A 227 -14.49 -14.37 9.45
N ALA A 228 -14.54 -13.24 10.17
CA ALA A 228 -14.57 -13.23 11.63
C ALA A 228 -15.94 -13.65 12.21
N GLY A 229 -17.03 -13.38 11.49
CA GLY A 229 -18.41 -13.67 11.87
C GLY A 229 -19.01 -14.91 11.20
N SER A 230 -20.21 -14.76 10.63
CA SER A 230 -21.02 -15.86 10.05
C SER A 230 -20.63 -16.27 8.61
N GLY A 231 -19.66 -15.61 8.00
CA GLY A 231 -19.25 -15.83 6.61
C GLY A 231 -20.15 -15.18 5.55
N THR A 232 -21.32 -14.64 5.92
CA THR A 232 -22.29 -14.10 4.95
C THR A 232 -21.78 -12.83 4.27
N LEU A 233 -21.19 -11.91 5.04
CA LEU A 233 -20.62 -10.65 4.52
C LEU A 233 -19.44 -10.87 3.57
N SER A 234 -18.73 -11.99 3.68
CA SER A 234 -17.63 -12.33 2.76
C SER A 234 -18.12 -12.56 1.34
N TRP A 235 -19.39 -12.96 1.14
CA TRP A 235 -20.00 -13.09 -0.19
C TRP A 235 -20.35 -11.76 -0.84
N CYS A 236 -20.34 -10.64 -0.11
CA CYS A 236 -20.50 -9.31 -0.67
C CYS A 236 -19.16 -8.70 -1.15
N SER A 237 -18.06 -9.45 -1.01
CA SER A 237 -16.71 -8.96 -1.33
C SER A 237 -16.08 -9.77 -2.45
N PRO A 238 -15.57 -9.12 -3.51
CA PRO A 238 -14.75 -9.79 -4.52
C PRO A 238 -13.52 -10.47 -3.95
N LEU A 239 -12.93 -9.92 -2.87
CA LEU A 239 -11.83 -10.57 -2.17
C LEU A 239 -12.28 -11.82 -1.41
N GLY A 240 -13.51 -11.82 -0.89
CA GLY A 240 -14.10 -12.99 -0.26
C GLY A 240 -14.40 -14.11 -1.25
N TRP A 241 -14.83 -13.79 -2.48
CA TRP A 241 -15.02 -14.77 -3.54
C TRP A 241 -13.74 -15.56 -3.84
N SER A 242 -12.59 -14.88 -3.91
CA SER A 242 -11.31 -15.56 -4.11
C SER A 242 -10.99 -16.57 -3.00
N LEU A 243 -11.31 -16.28 -1.74
CA LEU A 243 -11.18 -17.25 -0.64
C LEU A 243 -12.23 -18.36 -0.70
N GLN A 244 -13.46 -18.05 -1.15
CA GLN A 244 -14.53 -19.02 -1.30
C GLN A 244 -14.35 -19.98 -2.49
N VAL A 245 -13.36 -19.77 -3.36
CA VAL A 245 -12.91 -20.80 -4.32
C VAL A 245 -12.39 -22.05 -3.59
N ARG A 246 -11.90 -21.89 -2.35
CA ARG A 246 -11.43 -22.98 -1.46
C ARG A 246 -10.39 -23.93 -2.10
N PRO A 247 -9.23 -23.40 -2.54
CA PRO A 247 -8.18 -24.25 -3.08
C PRO A 247 -7.78 -25.35 -2.09
N TYR A 248 -7.68 -26.60 -2.56
CA TYR A 248 -7.37 -27.80 -1.76
C TYR A 248 -8.44 -28.18 -0.71
N ALA A 249 -9.65 -27.63 -0.80
CA ALA A 249 -10.73 -27.85 0.17
C ALA A 249 -12.10 -28.02 -0.51
N GLY A 250 -12.11 -28.70 -1.67
CA GLY A 250 -13.29 -28.87 -2.51
C GLY A 250 -13.55 -27.60 -3.34
N GLU A 251 -12.82 -27.49 -4.45
CA GLU A 251 -12.75 -26.29 -5.27
C GLU A 251 -14.13 -25.88 -5.79
N ARG A 252 -14.52 -24.63 -5.52
CA ARG A 252 -15.80 -24.06 -5.95
C ARG A 252 -15.62 -23.21 -7.20
N TRP A 253 -15.36 -23.86 -8.33
CA TRP A 253 -15.08 -23.21 -9.62
C TRP A 253 -16.15 -22.18 -10.05
N TRP A 254 -17.42 -22.43 -9.73
CA TRP A 254 -18.51 -21.53 -10.07
C TRP A 254 -18.36 -20.13 -9.45
N VAL A 255 -17.66 -20.00 -8.30
CA VAL A 255 -17.43 -18.71 -7.63
C VAL A 255 -16.62 -17.76 -8.51
N LEU A 256 -15.77 -18.30 -9.39
CA LEU A 256 -15.00 -17.51 -10.35
C LEU A 256 -15.90 -16.78 -11.36
N LEU A 257 -17.10 -17.30 -11.64
CA LEU A 257 -18.07 -16.63 -12.51
C LEU A 257 -18.50 -15.28 -11.92
N LEU A 258 -18.58 -15.15 -10.58
CA LEU A 258 -18.91 -13.88 -9.92
C LEU A 258 -17.83 -12.83 -10.19
N SER A 259 -16.56 -13.22 -10.04
CA SER A 259 -15.42 -12.34 -10.30
C SER A 259 -15.35 -11.94 -11.78
N LEU A 260 -15.49 -12.91 -12.69
CA LEU A 260 -15.45 -12.66 -14.14
C LEU A 260 -16.62 -11.79 -14.61
N ALA A 261 -17.85 -12.07 -14.14
CA ALA A 261 -19.03 -11.27 -14.48
C ALA A 261 -18.88 -9.84 -13.96
N THR A 262 -18.41 -9.66 -12.71
CA THR A 262 -18.18 -8.34 -12.12
C THR A 262 -17.10 -7.56 -12.89
N ALA A 263 -15.98 -8.20 -13.22
CA ALA A 263 -14.93 -7.59 -14.03
C ALA A 263 -15.47 -7.16 -15.41
N ALA A 264 -16.24 -8.02 -16.09
CA ALA A 264 -16.83 -7.72 -17.39
C ALA A 264 -17.82 -6.54 -17.32
N VAL A 265 -18.74 -6.54 -16.34
CA VAL A 265 -19.72 -5.46 -16.13
C VAL A 265 -19.02 -4.13 -15.86
N LEU A 266 -18.00 -4.12 -14.99
CA LEU A 266 -17.25 -2.91 -14.66
C LEU A 266 -16.41 -2.43 -15.85
N THR A 267 -15.82 -3.33 -16.65
CA THR A 267 -15.12 -2.95 -17.88
C THR A 267 -16.08 -2.31 -18.88
N VAL A 268 -17.26 -2.90 -19.11
CA VAL A 268 -18.30 -2.31 -19.97
C VAL A 268 -18.73 -0.94 -19.45
N LEU A 269 -18.92 -0.80 -18.14
CA LEU A 269 -19.23 0.48 -17.50
C LEU A 269 -18.11 1.49 -17.75
N ALA A 270 -16.83 1.12 -17.58
CA ALA A 270 -15.70 2.01 -17.85
C ALA A 270 -15.69 2.53 -19.29
N TYR A 271 -15.96 1.66 -20.28
CA TYR A 271 -16.08 2.10 -21.68
C TYR A 271 -17.29 3.00 -21.94
N ARG A 272 -18.45 2.72 -21.32
CA ARG A 272 -19.63 3.59 -21.41
C ARG A 272 -19.37 4.98 -20.82
N LEU A 273 -18.74 5.04 -19.65
CA LEU A 273 -18.35 6.31 -19.03
C LEU A 273 -17.30 7.07 -19.86
N ARG A 274 -16.33 6.36 -20.46
CA ARG A 274 -15.35 6.94 -21.40
C ARG A 274 -16.03 7.52 -22.64
N ALA A 275 -17.08 6.87 -23.16
CA ALA A 275 -17.81 7.32 -24.34
C ALA A 275 -18.61 8.61 -24.10
N GLY A 276 -19.03 8.86 -22.85
CA GLY A 276 -19.80 10.04 -22.46
C GLY A 276 -18.99 11.26 -22.01
N ARG A 277 -17.65 11.19 -21.94
CA ARG A 277 -16.79 12.30 -21.46
C ARG A 277 -15.82 12.81 -22.52
N ASP A 278 -15.52 14.10 -22.48
CA ASP A 278 -14.46 14.68 -23.31
C ASP A 278 -13.06 14.36 -22.76
N VAL A 279 -12.05 14.60 -23.60
CA VAL A 279 -10.63 14.47 -23.21
C VAL A 279 -10.31 15.48 -22.12
N GLY A 280 -9.54 15.07 -21.10
CA GLY A 280 -9.23 15.90 -19.94
C GLY A 280 -10.40 16.06 -18.95
N ALA A 281 -11.66 15.89 -19.38
CA ALA A 281 -12.82 15.96 -18.49
C ALA A 281 -13.01 14.68 -17.66
N GLY A 282 -13.56 14.85 -16.46
CA GLY A 282 -14.19 13.79 -15.67
C GLY A 282 -15.70 14.03 -15.55
N LEU A 283 -16.46 12.99 -15.20
CA LEU A 283 -17.91 13.13 -14.99
C LEU A 283 -18.24 13.99 -13.76
N ILE A 284 -17.34 14.00 -12.78
CA ILE A 284 -17.39 14.88 -11.62
C ILE A 284 -16.57 16.12 -11.98
N ALA A 285 -17.26 17.24 -12.20
CA ALA A 285 -16.63 18.52 -12.47
C ALA A 285 -15.70 18.94 -11.32
N GLU A 286 -14.54 19.49 -11.67
CA GLU A 286 -13.70 20.16 -10.67
C GLU A 286 -14.43 21.39 -10.14
N ARG A 287 -14.60 21.45 -8.83
CA ARG A 287 -15.14 22.64 -8.19
C ARG A 287 -14.09 23.74 -8.31
N PRO A 288 -14.43 24.95 -8.79
CA PRO A 288 -13.48 26.06 -8.97
C PRO A 288 -12.80 26.53 -7.68
N GLY A 289 -13.18 25.98 -6.52
CA GLY A 289 -12.68 26.39 -5.22
C GLY A 289 -13.31 27.70 -4.76
N ALA A 290 -12.91 28.19 -3.59
CA ALA A 290 -13.29 29.52 -3.15
C ALA A 290 -12.55 30.57 -3.99
N GLY A 291 -13.23 31.65 -4.39
CA GLY A 291 -12.64 32.74 -5.17
C GLY A 291 -11.56 33.54 -4.42
N THR A 292 -11.48 33.39 -3.10
CA THR A 292 -10.42 33.94 -2.26
C THR A 292 -9.73 32.83 -1.47
N ALA A 293 -8.41 32.91 -1.35
CA ALA A 293 -7.65 32.03 -0.49
C ALA A 293 -7.90 32.39 0.98
N GLY A 294 -8.22 31.39 1.80
CA GLY A 294 -8.33 31.59 3.26
C GLY A 294 -6.97 31.95 3.88
N PRO A 295 -6.96 32.53 5.09
CA PRO A 295 -5.75 33.08 5.71
C PRO A 295 -4.63 32.04 5.92
N MET A 296 -4.96 30.76 6.14
CA MET A 296 -3.93 29.71 6.22
C MET A 296 -3.10 29.57 4.95
N LEU A 297 -3.64 29.91 3.77
CA LEU A 297 -2.92 29.80 2.50
C LEU A 297 -2.05 31.02 2.19
N SER A 298 -1.95 32.00 3.11
CA SER A 298 -0.96 33.09 2.98
C SER A 298 0.47 32.60 3.23
N GLU A 299 0.63 31.47 3.94
CA GLU A 299 1.93 30.93 4.33
C GLU A 299 2.17 29.53 3.74
N PRO A 300 3.45 29.16 3.45
CA PRO A 300 3.80 27.82 2.94
C PRO A 300 3.34 26.68 3.85
N PHE A 301 3.26 26.91 5.17
CA PHE A 301 2.77 25.94 6.14
C PHE A 301 1.32 25.54 5.91
N GLY A 302 0.41 26.49 5.62
CA GLY A 302 -0.98 26.12 5.37
C GLY A 302 -1.18 25.45 4.01
N LEU A 303 -0.34 25.77 3.01
CA LEU A 303 -0.29 24.99 1.78
C LEU A 303 0.19 23.55 2.04
N ALA A 304 1.28 23.37 2.79
CA ALA A 304 1.80 22.07 3.17
C ALA A 304 0.75 21.25 3.95
N TRP A 305 0.03 21.87 4.90
CA TRP A 305 -1.09 21.25 5.59
C TRP A 305 -2.20 20.82 4.61
N ARG A 306 -2.66 21.72 3.72
CA ARG A 306 -3.71 21.40 2.73
C ARG A 306 -3.32 20.23 1.82
N LEU A 307 -2.06 20.14 1.43
CA LEU A 307 -1.53 19.08 0.56
C LEU A 307 -1.39 17.73 1.28
N ASN A 308 -1.12 17.74 2.59
CA ASN A 308 -0.83 16.56 3.39
C ASN A 308 -1.98 16.08 4.27
N ARG A 309 -2.98 16.91 4.61
CA ARG A 309 -4.07 16.59 5.55
C ARG A 309 -4.79 15.26 5.26
N GLY A 310 -5.01 14.93 3.99
CA GLY A 310 -5.65 13.67 3.61
C GLY A 310 -4.75 12.46 3.87
N SER A 311 -3.45 12.60 3.61
CA SER A 311 -2.45 11.59 3.95
C SER A 311 -2.32 11.45 5.46
N LEU A 312 -2.19 12.57 6.18
CA LEU A 312 -2.13 12.61 7.64
C LEU A 312 -3.30 11.85 8.26
N LEU A 313 -4.53 12.19 7.87
CA LEU A 313 -5.73 11.53 8.39
C LEU A 313 -5.73 10.03 8.09
N LEU A 314 -5.43 9.63 6.86
CA LEU A 314 -5.45 8.22 6.47
C LEU A 314 -4.43 7.39 7.26
N TRP A 315 -3.19 7.88 7.35
CA TRP A 315 -2.13 7.19 8.09
C TRP A 315 -2.39 7.17 9.59
N THR A 316 -2.85 8.28 10.18
CA THR A 316 -3.23 8.32 11.60
C THR A 316 -4.35 7.33 11.91
N VAL A 317 -5.39 7.23 11.06
CA VAL A 317 -6.45 6.24 11.23
C VAL A 317 -5.90 4.82 11.12
N GLY A 318 -5.07 4.53 10.11
CA GLY A 318 -4.47 3.21 9.93
C GLY A 318 -3.60 2.76 11.11
N LEU A 319 -2.71 3.64 11.59
CA LEU A 319 -1.88 3.38 12.76
C LEU A 319 -2.74 3.23 14.02
N CYS A 320 -3.74 4.09 14.22
CA CYS A 320 -4.67 4.01 15.35
C CYS A 320 -5.43 2.67 15.38
N LEU A 321 -5.95 2.22 14.24
CA LEU A 321 -6.62 0.92 14.12
C LEU A 321 -5.67 -0.23 14.45
N TYR A 322 -4.43 -0.19 13.98
CA TYR A 322 -3.43 -1.18 14.35
C TYR A 322 -3.14 -1.15 15.85
N GLY A 323 -2.98 0.04 16.44
CA GLY A 323 -2.80 0.23 17.88
C GLY A 323 -3.95 -0.38 18.69
N LEU A 324 -5.20 -0.14 18.28
CA LEU A 324 -6.38 -0.74 18.92
C LEU A 324 -6.34 -2.27 18.85
N VAL A 325 -6.06 -2.84 17.67
CA VAL A 325 -5.98 -4.29 17.50
C VAL A 325 -4.89 -4.87 18.38
N MET A 326 -3.66 -4.34 18.32
CA MET A 326 -2.56 -4.87 19.11
C MET A 326 -2.79 -4.68 20.60
N GLY A 327 -3.28 -3.51 21.03
CA GLY A 327 -3.65 -3.22 22.41
C GLY A 327 -4.69 -4.18 22.96
N SER A 328 -5.69 -4.58 22.15
CA SER A 328 -6.71 -5.54 22.54
C SER A 328 -6.21 -6.98 22.68
N VAL A 329 -5.09 -7.31 22.03
CA VAL A 329 -4.52 -8.67 22.01
C VAL A 329 -3.46 -8.86 23.09
N VAL A 330 -2.86 -7.78 23.61
CA VAL A 330 -1.77 -7.88 24.61
C VAL A 330 -2.18 -8.76 25.78
N HIS A 331 -3.36 -8.51 26.36
CA HIS A 331 -3.89 -9.30 27.44
C HIS A 331 -4.42 -10.65 26.92
N GLY A 332 -3.92 -11.76 27.46
CA GLY A 332 -4.32 -13.11 27.07
C GLY A 332 -3.37 -13.83 26.11
N ILE A 333 -2.25 -13.22 25.70
CA ILE A 333 -1.19 -13.93 24.94
C ILE A 333 -0.63 -15.11 25.74
N GLY A 334 -0.51 -14.97 27.07
CA GLY A 334 -0.12 -16.06 27.97
C GLY A 334 -1.10 -17.23 27.93
N ASP A 335 -2.40 -16.95 27.79
CA ASP A 335 -3.46 -17.96 27.81
C ASP A 335 -3.58 -18.68 26.46
N GLN A 336 -3.20 -18.02 25.36
CA GLN A 336 -3.17 -18.60 24.01
C GLN A 336 -2.06 -19.64 23.81
N LEU A 337 -1.05 -19.66 24.69
CA LEU A 337 0.06 -20.59 24.64
C LEU A 337 -0.30 -22.01 25.13
N GLY A 338 -1.52 -22.19 25.64
CA GLY A 338 -2.06 -23.48 26.07
C GLY A 338 -1.50 -23.98 27.41
N ASP A 339 -2.14 -25.01 27.97
CA ASP A 339 -1.85 -25.51 29.32
C ASP A 339 -0.68 -26.53 29.35
N ASN A 340 0.37 -26.25 28.57
CA ASN A 340 1.56 -27.10 28.50
C ASN A 340 2.59 -26.67 29.55
N THR A 341 3.01 -27.60 30.41
CA THR A 341 3.98 -27.37 31.48
C THR A 341 5.32 -26.83 30.95
N ALA A 342 5.75 -27.24 29.75
CA ALA A 342 6.95 -26.72 29.11
C ALA A 342 6.85 -25.23 28.76
N VAL A 343 5.65 -24.76 28.39
CA VAL A 343 5.43 -23.35 28.03
C VAL A 343 5.32 -22.48 29.26
N ARG A 344 4.69 -22.98 30.33
CA ARG A 344 4.70 -22.29 31.64
C ARG A 344 6.12 -22.12 32.18
N ASP A 345 6.99 -23.10 32.04
CA ASP A 345 8.40 -23.00 32.46
C ASP A 345 9.20 -21.99 31.63
N ILE A 346 8.92 -21.85 30.33
CA ILE A 346 9.53 -20.83 29.49
C ILE A 346 9.03 -19.44 29.89
N VAL A 347 7.72 -19.28 30.12
CA VAL A 347 7.11 -18.01 30.54
C VAL A 347 7.61 -17.57 31.91
N THR A 348 7.73 -18.48 32.88
CA THR A 348 8.28 -18.15 34.21
C THR A 348 9.76 -17.77 34.14
N ARG A 349 10.57 -18.48 33.34
CA ARG A 349 11.99 -18.10 33.10
C ARG A 349 12.14 -16.75 32.41
N MET A 350 11.17 -16.34 31.58
CA MET A 350 11.15 -15.02 30.93
C MET A 350 10.67 -13.88 31.86
N GLY A 351 10.35 -14.16 33.13
CA GLY A 351 9.86 -13.15 34.08
C GLY A 351 8.34 -13.09 34.21
N GLY A 352 7.63 -14.11 33.74
CA GLY A 352 6.18 -14.24 33.85
C GLY A 352 5.40 -13.61 32.68
N THR A 353 4.06 -13.67 32.79
CA THR A 353 3.14 -13.16 31.75
C THR A 353 3.29 -11.67 31.51
N GLY A 354 3.55 -10.87 32.55
CA GLY A 354 3.78 -9.43 32.41
C GLY A 354 5.01 -9.08 31.56
N ALA A 355 6.10 -9.85 31.68
CA ALA A 355 7.29 -9.66 30.85
C ALA A 355 7.03 -10.05 29.39
N LEU A 356 6.24 -11.09 29.16
CA LEU A 356 5.80 -11.50 27.83
C LEU A 356 4.90 -10.44 27.17
N GLU A 357 3.95 -9.88 27.92
CA GLU A 357 3.09 -8.77 27.47
C GLU A 357 3.92 -7.53 27.11
N GLN A 358 4.92 -7.17 27.94
CA GLN A 358 5.83 -6.05 27.66
C GLN A 358 6.71 -6.31 26.42
N ALA A 359 7.23 -7.52 26.25
CA ALA A 359 8.02 -7.89 25.08
C ALA A 359 7.16 -7.85 23.80
N PHE A 360 5.91 -8.33 23.87
CA PHE A 360 4.96 -8.22 22.77
C PHE A 360 4.64 -6.78 22.42
N LEU A 361 4.37 -5.92 23.43
CA LEU A 361 4.17 -4.49 23.24
C LEU A 361 5.37 -3.84 22.55
N ALA A 362 6.59 -4.11 23.02
CA ALA A 362 7.81 -3.58 22.41
C ALA A 362 7.91 -3.98 20.92
N LEU A 363 7.73 -5.27 20.61
CA LEU A 363 7.76 -5.77 19.24
C LEU A 363 6.65 -5.16 18.37
N ALA A 364 5.42 -5.08 18.88
CA ALA A 364 4.28 -4.52 18.18
C ALA A 364 4.51 -3.04 17.83
N PHE A 365 5.09 -2.27 18.76
CA PHE A 365 5.42 -0.86 18.55
C PHE A 365 6.65 -0.66 17.68
N THR A 366 7.61 -1.58 17.67
CA THR A 366 8.68 -1.58 16.66
C THR A 366 8.11 -1.74 15.25
N MET A 367 7.15 -2.64 15.05
CA MET A 367 6.45 -2.79 13.76
C MET A 367 5.66 -1.53 13.39
N ILE A 368 4.96 -0.90 14.36
CA ILE A 368 4.32 0.41 14.16
C ILE A 368 5.35 1.46 13.75
N GLY A 369 6.51 1.48 14.40
CA GLY A 369 7.61 2.39 14.10
C GLY A 369 8.05 2.27 12.64
N MET A 370 8.24 1.05 12.14
CA MET A 370 8.59 0.84 10.72
C MET A 370 7.50 1.34 9.76
N VAL A 371 6.22 1.13 10.09
CA VAL A 371 5.10 1.65 9.29
C VAL A 371 5.02 3.18 9.37
N ALA A 372 5.26 3.77 10.54
CA ALA A 372 5.32 5.21 10.74
C ALA A 372 6.53 5.83 10.02
N ALA A 373 7.63 5.12 9.88
CA ALA A 373 8.78 5.54 9.05
C ALA A 373 8.40 5.57 7.56
N ALA A 374 7.65 4.58 7.07
CA ALA A 374 7.09 4.59 5.71
C ALA A 374 6.21 5.82 5.45
N PHE A 375 5.39 6.18 6.43
CA PHE A 375 4.57 7.39 6.41
C PHE A 375 5.43 8.67 6.39
N ALA A 376 6.47 8.74 7.23
CA ALA A 376 7.36 9.88 7.31
C ALA A 376 8.16 10.08 5.99
N VAL A 377 8.64 8.99 5.37
CA VAL A 377 9.24 8.98 4.02
C VAL A 377 8.25 9.49 2.98
N SER A 378 7.00 9.02 3.02
CA SER A 378 5.95 9.41 2.07
C SER A 378 5.67 10.92 2.11
N LEU A 379 5.61 11.51 3.30
CA LEU A 379 5.42 12.95 3.48
C LEU A 379 6.66 13.74 3.05
N THR A 380 7.86 13.26 3.38
CA THR A 380 9.10 13.95 3.04
C THR A 380 9.38 13.93 1.54
N LEU A 381 9.05 12.84 0.84
CA LEU A 381 9.15 12.72 -0.61
C LEU A 381 8.25 13.70 -1.37
N ARG A 382 7.29 14.34 -0.71
CA ARG A 382 6.49 15.40 -1.33
C ARG A 382 7.37 16.55 -1.83
N LEU A 383 8.46 16.88 -1.14
CA LEU A 383 9.43 17.88 -1.61
C LEU A 383 9.96 17.56 -3.01
N HIS A 384 10.38 16.31 -3.20
CA HIS A 384 10.85 15.81 -4.50
C HIS A 384 9.73 15.80 -5.55
N GLN A 385 8.50 15.46 -5.17
CA GLN A 385 7.35 15.44 -6.08
C GLN A 385 6.94 16.85 -6.54
N GLU A 386 6.95 17.84 -5.64
CA GLU A 386 6.62 19.22 -5.99
C GLU A 386 7.73 19.84 -6.86
N GLU A 387 9.00 19.49 -6.65
CA GLU A 387 10.11 19.92 -7.52
C GLU A 387 10.03 19.24 -8.90
N THR A 388 9.96 17.91 -8.96
CA THR A 388 9.90 17.19 -10.25
C THR A 388 8.59 17.40 -11.02
N GLY A 389 7.53 17.84 -10.34
CA GLY A 389 6.26 18.23 -10.92
C GLY A 389 6.18 19.69 -11.39
N LEU A 390 7.30 20.45 -11.33
CA LEU A 390 7.40 21.86 -11.73
C LEU A 390 6.50 22.82 -10.93
N ARG A 391 6.00 22.38 -9.77
CA ARG A 391 5.14 23.19 -8.89
C ARG A 391 5.94 24.02 -7.91
N ALA A 392 7.11 23.52 -7.52
CA ALA A 392 8.03 24.24 -6.63
C ALA A 392 8.55 25.53 -7.26
N GLU A 393 8.76 25.56 -8.58
CA GLU A 393 9.25 26.73 -9.31
C GLU A 393 8.31 27.93 -9.16
N THR A 394 7.00 27.74 -9.39
CA THR A 394 6.01 28.82 -9.26
C THR A 394 5.96 29.41 -7.85
N LEU A 395 6.15 28.57 -6.82
CA LEU A 395 6.16 29.02 -5.43
C LEU A 395 7.46 29.75 -5.06
N LEU A 396 8.61 29.21 -5.49
CA LEU A 396 9.93 29.75 -5.18
C LEU A 396 10.29 30.98 -6.02
N ALA A 397 9.59 31.22 -7.13
CA ALA A 397 9.64 32.48 -7.87
C ALA A 397 8.96 33.64 -7.12
N GLY A 398 8.07 33.33 -6.16
CA GLY A 398 7.44 34.31 -5.28
C GLY A 398 8.32 34.69 -4.07
N ALA A 399 7.74 35.40 -3.11
CA ALA A 399 8.42 35.83 -1.88
C ALA A 399 8.55 34.70 -0.82
N VAL A 400 8.82 33.46 -1.25
CA VAL A 400 8.96 32.29 -0.36
C VAL A 400 10.41 31.82 -0.36
N SER A 401 11.06 31.84 0.80
CA SER A 401 12.42 31.31 0.91
C SER A 401 12.45 29.78 0.82
N ARG A 402 13.51 29.24 0.21
CA ARG A 402 13.75 27.79 0.09
C ARG A 402 13.73 27.07 1.44
N THR A 403 14.28 27.70 2.49
CA THR A 403 14.31 27.16 3.85
C THR A 403 12.92 27.07 4.46
N HIS A 404 12.11 28.12 4.30
CA HIS A 404 10.76 28.15 4.83
C HIS A 404 9.86 27.12 4.11
N TRP A 405 10.02 26.98 2.79
CA TRP A 405 9.35 25.93 2.03
C TRP A 405 9.77 24.53 2.46
N LEU A 406 11.06 24.24 2.59
CA LEU A 406 11.57 22.96 3.08
C LEU A 406 11.04 22.64 4.48
N ALA A 407 11.13 23.61 5.40
CA ALA A 407 10.67 23.47 6.77
C ALA A 407 9.17 23.18 6.85
N SER A 408 8.35 23.77 5.97
CA SER A 408 6.91 23.53 5.94
C SER A 408 6.54 22.05 5.69
N HIS A 409 7.21 21.38 4.75
CA HIS A 409 6.96 19.96 4.47
C HIS A 409 7.62 19.05 5.52
N LEU A 410 8.83 19.39 5.98
CA LEU A 410 9.51 18.62 7.01
C LEU A 410 8.73 18.63 8.33
N ALA A 411 8.18 19.79 8.72
CA ALA A 411 7.32 19.89 9.90
C ALA A 411 6.09 18.99 9.78
N MET A 412 5.45 18.92 8.60
CA MET A 412 4.35 17.98 8.37
C MET A 412 4.80 16.52 8.49
N ALA A 413 6.00 16.17 8.03
CA ALA A 413 6.53 14.81 8.13
C ALA A 413 6.82 14.41 9.58
N LEU A 414 7.57 15.25 10.32
CA LEU A 414 7.97 14.96 11.69
C LEU A 414 6.80 15.03 12.68
N ALA A 415 6.02 16.12 12.64
CA ALA A 415 4.87 16.28 13.52
C ALA A 415 3.74 15.31 13.15
N GLY A 416 3.53 15.08 11.85
CA GLY A 416 2.54 14.13 11.37
C GLY A 416 2.81 12.71 11.85
N SER A 417 4.04 12.21 11.68
CA SER A 417 4.42 10.89 12.17
C SER A 417 4.39 10.80 13.70
N ALA A 418 4.81 11.85 14.41
CA ALA A 418 4.75 11.92 15.87
C ALA A 418 3.32 11.80 16.40
N VAL A 419 2.42 12.66 15.90
CA VAL A 419 1.01 12.66 16.30
C VAL A 419 0.37 11.31 15.98
N ALA A 420 0.62 10.75 14.80
CA ALA A 420 0.03 9.47 14.39
C ALA A 420 0.49 8.30 15.28
N THR A 421 1.79 8.21 15.57
CA THR A 421 2.36 7.18 16.46
C THR A 421 1.89 7.33 17.90
N LEU A 422 1.80 8.56 18.42
CA LEU A 422 1.32 8.81 19.78
C LEU A 422 -0.18 8.51 19.91
N ILE A 423 -1.01 8.89 18.94
CA ILE A 423 -2.44 8.52 18.92
C ILE A 423 -2.59 7.00 18.88
N SER A 424 -1.77 6.29 18.11
CA SER A 424 -1.74 4.82 18.12
C SER A 424 -1.34 4.27 19.49
N GLY A 425 -0.36 4.89 20.16
CA GLY A 425 0.03 4.57 21.54
C GLY A 425 -1.11 4.74 22.53
N VAL A 426 -1.83 5.87 22.45
CA VAL A 426 -3.00 6.15 23.29
C VAL A 426 -4.09 5.12 23.04
N ALA A 427 -4.41 4.84 21.78
CA ALA A 427 -5.45 3.88 21.43
C ALA A 427 -5.13 2.46 21.92
N ALA A 428 -3.88 2.01 21.74
CA ALA A 428 -3.41 0.73 22.26
C ALA A 428 -3.41 0.69 23.79
N GLY A 429 -2.95 1.76 24.44
CA GLY A 429 -2.88 1.85 25.91
C GLY A 429 -4.25 1.88 26.56
N LEU A 430 -5.23 2.54 25.92
CA LEU A 430 -6.63 2.49 26.34
C LEU A 430 -7.20 1.07 26.17
N ALA A 431 -7.02 0.44 25.01
CA ALA A 431 -7.50 -0.92 24.76
C ALA A 431 -6.92 -1.93 25.78
N TYR A 432 -5.59 -1.93 25.94
CA TYR A 432 -4.90 -2.80 26.88
C TYR A 432 -5.29 -2.50 28.34
N GLY A 433 -5.30 -1.22 28.72
CA GLY A 433 -5.71 -0.80 30.06
C GLY A 433 -7.14 -1.21 30.41
N MET A 434 -8.08 -1.11 29.47
CA MET A 434 -9.45 -1.58 29.64
C MET A 434 -9.55 -3.10 29.77
N THR A 435 -8.74 -3.86 29.02
CA THR A 435 -8.76 -5.34 29.12
C THR A 435 -8.23 -5.85 30.46
N VAL A 436 -7.25 -5.16 31.06
CA VAL A 436 -6.64 -5.55 32.35
C VAL A 436 -7.34 -4.88 33.55
N GLY A 437 -8.18 -3.88 33.31
CA GLY A 437 -8.80 -3.08 34.37
C GLY A 437 -7.88 -2.04 35.01
N ASP A 438 -6.74 -1.71 34.38
CA ASP A 438 -5.75 -0.73 34.86
C ASP A 438 -5.33 0.23 33.73
N VAL A 439 -6.21 1.17 33.40
CA VAL A 439 -5.89 2.21 32.40
C VAL A 439 -4.82 3.17 32.92
N GLY A 440 -4.85 3.52 34.20
CA GLY A 440 -3.94 4.48 34.81
C GLY A 440 -2.48 4.02 34.79
N GLY A 441 -2.22 2.74 35.08
CA GLY A 441 -0.88 2.17 35.06
C GLY A 441 -0.37 1.82 33.66
N LYS A 442 -1.23 1.32 32.76
CA LYS A 442 -0.79 0.85 31.44
C LYS A 442 -0.66 1.93 30.38
N LEU A 443 -1.52 2.94 30.39
CA LEU A 443 -1.54 3.98 29.36
C LEU A 443 -0.19 4.73 29.23
N PRO A 444 0.44 5.22 30.32
CA PRO A 444 1.72 5.92 30.22
C PRO A 444 2.84 5.03 29.66
N THR A 445 2.91 3.77 30.08
CA THR A 445 3.91 2.82 29.59
C THR A 445 3.75 2.57 28.09
N VAL A 446 2.52 2.34 27.62
CA VAL A 446 2.26 2.07 26.19
C VAL A 446 2.53 3.31 25.32
N VAL A 447 2.10 4.49 25.77
CA VAL A 447 2.40 5.75 25.08
C VAL A 447 3.91 6.02 25.08
N GLY A 448 4.61 5.73 26.18
CA GLY A 448 6.06 5.79 26.27
C GLY A 448 6.74 4.86 25.26
N THR A 449 6.30 3.60 25.18
CA THR A 449 6.78 2.61 24.20
C THR A 449 6.56 3.07 22.75
N ALA A 450 5.48 3.81 22.48
CA ALA A 450 5.24 4.43 21.18
C ALA A 450 6.18 5.62 20.92
N ALA A 451 6.37 6.49 21.92
CA ALA A 451 7.18 7.71 21.81
C ALA A 451 8.66 7.42 21.56
N VAL A 452 9.23 6.38 22.18
CA VAL A 452 10.64 6.00 21.98
C VAL A 452 10.94 5.52 20.56
N GLN A 453 9.92 5.20 19.75
CA GLN A 453 10.09 4.84 18.33
C GLN A 453 10.39 6.06 17.45
N LEU A 454 10.05 7.28 17.90
CA LEU A 454 10.06 8.47 17.05
C LEU A 454 11.42 8.84 16.47
N PRO A 455 12.55 8.77 17.21
CA PRO A 455 13.86 9.04 16.63
C PRO A 455 14.19 8.09 15.46
N ALA A 456 13.91 6.80 15.60
CA ALA A 456 14.11 5.84 14.50
C ALA A 456 13.19 6.13 13.30
N VAL A 457 11.96 6.59 13.54
CA VAL A 457 11.02 7.02 12.49
C VAL A 457 11.53 8.27 11.76
N TRP A 458 12.03 9.26 12.49
CA TRP A 458 12.51 10.51 11.96
C TRP A 458 13.81 10.37 11.18
N LEU A 459 14.65 9.40 11.50
CA LEU A 459 15.84 9.05 10.73
C LEU A 459 15.54 8.85 9.25
N LEU A 460 14.45 8.19 8.90
CA LEU A 460 14.10 7.99 7.49
C LEU A 460 13.66 9.29 6.81
N SER A 461 13.03 10.22 7.53
CA SER A 461 12.77 11.57 7.02
C SER A 461 14.07 12.35 6.84
N ALA A 462 14.99 12.24 7.80
CA ALA A 462 16.30 12.89 7.77
C ALA A 462 17.16 12.39 6.59
N VAL A 463 17.20 11.07 6.36
CA VAL A 463 17.82 10.45 5.18
C VAL A 463 17.17 10.96 3.90
N THR A 464 15.83 11.05 3.85
CA THR A 464 15.12 11.56 2.67
C THR A 464 15.46 13.02 2.38
N VAL A 465 15.52 13.89 3.41
CA VAL A 465 15.95 15.28 3.27
C VAL A 465 17.41 15.38 2.83
N GLY A 466 18.30 14.55 3.40
CA GLY A 466 19.70 14.46 2.99
C GLY A 466 19.85 14.12 1.50
N LEU A 467 19.15 13.08 1.04
CA LEU A 467 19.10 12.67 -0.36
C LEU A 467 18.48 13.75 -1.25
N PHE A 468 17.41 14.41 -0.81
CA PHE A 468 16.76 15.50 -1.53
C PHE A 468 17.67 16.73 -1.70
N GLY A 469 18.42 17.08 -0.65
CA GLY A 469 19.34 18.19 -0.65
C GLY A 469 20.58 17.93 -1.49
N LEU A 470 21.23 16.77 -1.32
CA LEU A 470 22.53 16.45 -1.92
C LEU A 470 22.41 15.85 -3.33
N ALA A 471 21.44 14.96 -3.55
CA ALA A 471 21.33 14.20 -4.79
C ALA A 471 19.85 13.96 -5.16
N PRO A 472 19.09 15.00 -5.56
CA PRO A 472 17.64 14.94 -5.73
C PRO A 472 17.16 13.85 -6.71
N ARG A 473 17.99 13.40 -7.67
CA ARG A 473 17.66 12.27 -8.54
C ARG A 473 17.48 10.93 -7.80
N PHE A 474 18.09 10.80 -6.63
CA PHE A 474 18.09 9.57 -5.82
C PHE A 474 17.19 9.70 -4.59
N THR A 475 16.42 10.78 -4.41
CA THR A 475 15.50 10.89 -3.26
C THR A 475 14.56 9.69 -3.12
N PRO A 476 14.01 9.10 -4.20
CA PRO A 476 13.17 7.90 -4.07
C PRO A 476 13.88 6.67 -3.48
N VAL A 477 15.23 6.63 -3.45
CA VAL A 477 16.01 5.55 -2.83
C VAL A 477 15.75 5.45 -1.32
N ALA A 478 15.21 6.49 -0.68
CA ALA A 478 14.77 6.43 0.72
C ALA A 478 13.85 5.24 1.03
N TRP A 479 13.00 4.82 0.08
CA TRP A 479 12.20 3.59 0.22
C TRP A 479 13.06 2.33 0.29
N GLY A 480 14.12 2.26 -0.51
CA GLY A 480 15.08 1.16 -0.47
C GLY A 480 15.84 1.11 0.86
N VAL A 481 16.15 2.27 1.45
CA VAL A 481 16.77 2.35 2.79
C VAL A 481 15.82 1.77 3.85
N LEU A 482 14.55 2.18 3.84
CA LEU A 482 13.54 1.63 4.76
C LEU A 482 13.38 0.12 4.59
N VAL A 483 13.25 -0.38 3.35
CA VAL A 483 13.17 -1.81 3.07
C VAL A 483 14.43 -2.55 3.55
N GLY A 484 15.60 -1.94 3.37
CA GLY A 484 16.87 -2.44 3.88
C GLY A 484 16.88 -2.59 5.40
N PHE A 485 16.43 -1.58 6.15
CA PHE A 485 16.33 -1.67 7.61
C PHE A 485 15.33 -2.73 8.06
N ILE A 486 14.15 -2.82 7.44
CA ILE A 486 13.16 -3.86 7.75
C ILE A 486 13.75 -5.26 7.49
N ALA A 487 14.46 -5.44 6.36
CA ALA A 487 15.10 -6.70 6.03
C ALA A 487 16.22 -7.06 7.02
N LEU A 488 17.04 -6.10 7.42
CA LEU A 488 18.08 -6.30 8.43
C LEU A 488 17.48 -6.66 9.80
N TYR A 489 16.40 -6.00 10.20
CA TYR A 489 15.72 -6.30 11.46
C TYR A 489 15.13 -7.70 11.50
N LEU A 490 14.42 -8.10 10.43
CA LEU A 490 13.70 -9.38 10.39
C LEU A 490 14.61 -10.57 10.08
N LEU A 491 15.61 -10.38 9.21
CA LEU A 491 16.39 -11.48 8.64
C LEU A 491 17.87 -11.41 9.00
N GLY A 492 18.38 -10.29 9.50
CA GLY A 492 19.82 -10.08 9.61
C GLY A 492 20.51 -11.07 10.53
N SER A 493 19.92 -11.36 11.69
CA SER A 493 20.44 -12.36 12.63
C SER A 493 20.28 -13.78 12.09
N LEU A 494 19.16 -14.07 11.42
CA LEU A 494 18.87 -15.39 10.82
C LEU A 494 19.80 -15.71 9.65
N ALA A 495 20.19 -14.69 8.88
CA ALA A 495 21.13 -14.80 7.76
C ALA A 495 22.60 -14.81 8.20
N GLY A 496 22.89 -14.66 9.49
CA GLY A 496 24.25 -14.63 10.03
C GLY A 496 25.06 -13.40 9.62
N PHE A 497 24.42 -12.24 9.42
CA PHE A 497 25.13 -11.01 9.06
C PHE A 497 26.06 -10.51 10.18
N PRO A 498 27.19 -9.84 9.83
CA PRO A 498 28.14 -9.34 10.81
C PRO A 498 27.49 -8.28 11.72
N GLN A 499 27.90 -8.25 12.98
CA GLN A 499 27.33 -7.34 14.00
C GLN A 499 27.41 -5.86 13.59
N MET A 500 28.44 -5.46 12.84
CA MET A 500 28.55 -4.10 12.31
C MET A 500 27.34 -3.72 11.44
N LEU A 501 26.83 -4.64 10.63
CA LEU A 501 25.67 -4.43 9.77
C LEU A 501 24.37 -4.43 10.58
N LEU A 502 24.26 -5.29 11.60
CA LEU A 502 23.11 -5.31 12.52
C LEU A 502 23.03 -4.01 13.33
N ASN A 503 24.17 -3.45 13.72
CA ASN A 503 24.24 -2.19 14.46
C ASN A 503 23.81 -0.96 13.62
N LEU A 504 23.68 -1.08 12.29
CA LEU A 504 23.12 -0.01 11.47
C LEU A 504 21.59 0.05 11.52
N GLU A 505 20.94 -0.99 12.02
CA GLU A 505 19.48 -1.07 12.08
C GLU A 505 18.96 -0.20 13.23
N PRO A 506 18.19 0.88 12.95
CA PRO A 506 17.83 1.87 13.96
C PRO A 506 16.79 1.37 14.96
N PHE A 507 15.93 0.43 14.58
CA PHE A 507 14.85 -0.07 15.44
C PHE A 507 15.35 -1.07 16.52
N ALA A 508 16.53 -1.67 16.33
CA ALA A 508 17.18 -2.58 17.26
C ALA A 508 17.76 -1.86 18.49
N HIS A 509 18.01 -0.55 18.39
CA HIS A 509 18.60 0.26 19.45
C HIS A 509 17.56 0.92 20.38
N ILE A 510 16.27 0.69 20.14
CA ILE A 510 15.20 1.39 20.86
C ILE A 510 15.07 0.81 22.28
N PRO A 511 15.14 1.64 23.33
CA PRO A 511 15.05 1.19 24.72
C PRO A 511 13.63 0.70 25.05
N ARG A 512 13.55 -0.29 25.95
CA ARG A 512 12.28 -0.80 26.46
C ARG A 512 11.76 0.08 27.59
N VAL A 513 10.51 0.50 27.50
CA VAL A 513 9.84 1.28 28.55
C VAL A 513 9.17 0.34 29.54
N GLY A 514 9.39 0.55 30.84
CA GLY A 514 8.76 -0.23 31.92
C GLY A 514 9.47 -1.52 32.33
N GLY A 515 10.65 -1.81 31.76
CA GLY A 515 11.44 -3.03 32.02
C GLY A 515 12.64 -2.88 32.96
N GLY A 516 12.71 -1.82 33.77
CA GLY A 516 13.81 -1.57 34.73
C GLY A 516 15.09 -0.96 34.14
N ASP A 517 15.48 -1.34 32.92
CA ASP A 517 16.76 -0.96 32.30
C ASP A 517 16.65 0.11 31.20
N PHE A 518 15.89 1.19 31.45
CA PHE A 518 15.73 2.25 30.47
C PHE A 518 16.98 3.13 30.35
N THR A 519 17.48 3.34 29.13
CA THR A 519 18.56 4.29 28.82
C THR A 519 18.17 5.21 27.66
N ALA A 520 18.43 6.51 27.82
CA ALA A 520 18.16 7.52 26.78
C ALA A 520 19.28 7.64 25.73
N VAL A 521 20.45 7.01 25.97
CA VAL A 521 21.64 7.17 25.13
C VAL A 521 21.38 6.85 23.66
N PRO A 522 20.72 5.73 23.29
CA PRO A 522 20.46 5.43 21.88
C PRO A 522 19.54 6.46 21.20
N LEU A 523 18.55 6.99 21.94
CA LEU A 523 17.63 8.00 21.43
C LEU A 523 18.35 9.31 21.12
N LEU A 524 19.28 9.72 21.99
CA LEU A 524 20.09 10.92 21.78
C LEU A 524 20.98 10.80 20.53
N TRP A 525 21.59 9.63 20.31
CA TRP A 525 22.38 9.38 19.11
C TRP A 525 21.53 9.43 17.83
N LEU A 526 20.36 8.80 17.83
CA LEU A 526 19.43 8.86 16.69
C LEU A 526 19.02 10.30 16.39
N LEU A 527 18.62 11.07 17.41
CA LEU A 527 18.25 12.48 17.24
C LEU A 527 19.42 13.35 16.74
N ALA A 528 20.64 13.07 17.18
CA ALA A 528 21.83 13.77 16.70
C ALA A 528 22.10 13.47 15.22
N ILE A 529 21.95 12.21 14.79
CA ILE A 529 22.07 11.81 13.38
C ILE A 529 20.96 12.47 12.54
N ASP A 530 19.72 12.50 13.04
CA ASP A 530 18.59 13.14 12.38
C ASP A 530 18.87 14.63 12.14
N ALA A 531 19.30 15.33 13.18
CA ALA A 531 19.66 16.75 13.10
C ALA A 531 20.81 16.98 12.11
N ALA A 532 21.85 16.14 12.13
CA ALA A 532 22.97 16.24 11.19
C ALA A 532 22.53 16.04 9.73
N LEU A 533 21.74 15.01 9.44
CA LEU A 533 21.27 14.74 8.08
C LEU A 533 20.30 15.81 7.56
N ILE A 534 19.38 16.28 8.41
CA ILE A 534 18.44 17.37 8.08
C ILE A 534 19.20 18.66 7.79
N THR A 535 20.17 19.03 8.63
CA THR A 535 20.95 20.26 8.44
C THR A 535 21.81 20.19 7.19
N LEU A 536 22.50 19.08 6.94
CA LEU A 536 23.27 18.86 5.70
C LEU A 536 22.38 18.93 4.46
N GLY A 537 21.22 18.25 4.47
CA GLY A 537 20.26 18.29 3.38
C GLY A 537 19.70 19.70 3.14
N ALA A 538 19.37 20.44 4.20
CA ALA A 538 18.90 21.82 4.10
C ALA A 538 19.99 22.76 3.57
N MET A 539 21.23 22.65 4.03
CA MET A 539 22.36 23.43 3.54
C MET A 539 22.65 23.16 2.07
N ALA A 540 22.61 21.90 1.65
CA ALA A 540 22.78 21.51 0.25
C ALA A 540 21.64 22.06 -0.62
N PHE A 541 20.39 21.95 -0.17
CA PHE A 541 19.23 22.49 -0.89
C PHE A 541 19.29 24.02 -1.08
N ARG A 542 19.82 24.75 -0.09
CA ARG A 542 20.02 26.20 -0.20
C ARG A 542 21.02 26.58 -1.29
N ARG A 543 22.03 25.74 -1.56
CA ARG A 543 23.13 26.04 -2.49
C ARG A 543 22.90 25.49 -3.89
N ARG A 544 22.20 24.37 -4.04
CA ARG A 544 21.96 23.77 -5.37
C ARG A 544 20.90 24.52 -6.16
N ASP A 545 20.97 24.43 -7.48
CA ASP A 545 19.87 24.91 -8.33
C ASP A 545 18.63 24.02 -8.19
N VAL A 546 17.47 24.65 -8.27
CA VAL A 546 16.17 23.96 -8.32
C VAL A 546 16.00 23.47 -9.75
N ARG A 547 15.59 22.22 -9.93
CA ARG A 547 15.35 21.67 -11.26
C ARG A 547 14.03 22.24 -11.79
N CYS A 548 14.14 23.12 -12.78
CA CYS A 548 13.04 23.57 -13.63
C CYS A 548 12.94 22.69 -14.88
#